data_AF-A0A4R5FEH0-F1
#
_entry.id   AF-A0A4R5FEH0-F1
#
_cell.length_a   1.000
_cell.length_b   1.000
_cell.length_c   1.000
_cell.angle_alpha   90.00
_cell.angle_beta   90.00
_cell.angle_gamma   90.00
#
_symmetry.space_group_name_H-M   'P 1'
#
loop_
_entity.id
_entity.type
_entity.pdbx_description
1 polymer ?
#
loop_
_entity_poly.entity_id
_entity_poly.type
_entity_poly.pdbx_seq_one_letter_code
_entity_poly.pdbx_strand_id
1 'polypeptide(L)'
;MLVGSAVVYTVISVLNATAMTMTERAEEIRLLRTLGTKPRQLTRMVCWKTLTVTCTGTLLGTGIAAASLTALGKAATGQPSFVYSVPQYAGLVLVCAVSGLAGALASTRKARRGSLRSDD
;
A
#
# COMPACT_ATOMS: atom_id res chain seq x y z
N MET A 1 -8.83 13.22 -20.19
CA MET A 1 -7.85 14.26 -19.79
C MET A 1 -7.84 14.50 -18.27
N LEU A 2 -8.99 14.65 -17.62
CA LEU A 2 -9.10 14.88 -16.16
C LEU A 2 -8.41 13.80 -15.28
N VAL A 3 -8.56 12.51 -15.62
CA VAL A 3 -7.91 11.42 -14.86
C VAL A 3 -6.39 11.50 -14.98
N GLY A 4 -5.87 11.88 -16.14
CA GLY A 4 -4.43 12.04 -16.36
C GLY A 4 -3.83 13.16 -15.50
N SER A 5 -4.48 14.33 -15.45
CA SER A 5 -4.04 15.43 -14.60
C SER A 5 -4.16 15.12 -13.10
N ALA A 6 -5.21 14.40 -12.69
CA ALA A 6 -5.38 13.99 -11.29
C ALA A 6 -4.26 13.05 -10.84
N VAL A 7 -3.90 12.06 -11.67
CA VAL A 7 -2.80 11.14 -11.38
C VAL A 7 -1.47 11.88 -11.25
N VAL A 8 -1.17 12.80 -12.16
CA VAL A 8 0.06 13.62 -12.09
C VAL A 8 0.11 14.44 -10.81
N TYR A 9 -0.98 15.11 -10.44
CA TYR A 9 -1.06 15.88 -9.20
C TYR A 9 -0.86 15.00 -7.95
N THR A 10 -1.53 13.84 -7.89
CA THR A 10 -1.37 12.90 -6.78
C THR A 10 0.08 12.42 -6.64
N VAL A 11 0.74 12.10 -7.74
CA VAL A 11 2.15 11.68 -7.73
C VAL A 11 3.03 12.79 -7.16
N ILE A 12 2.87 14.03 -7.62
CA ILE A 12 3.66 15.16 -7.14
C ILE A 12 3.41 15.40 -5.64
N SER A 13 2.16 15.37 -5.20
CA SER A 13 1.79 15.57 -3.79
C SER A 13 2.40 14.49 -2.88
N VAL A 14 2.32 13.22 -3.28
CA VAL A 14 2.93 12.10 -2.54
C VAL A 14 4.46 12.23 -2.53
N LEU A 15 5.08 12.60 -3.65
CA LEU A 15 6.52 12.83 -3.73
C LEU A 15 6.96 13.98 -2.81
N ASN A 16 6.19 15.06 -2.75
CA ASN A 16 6.48 16.17 -1.87
C ASN A 16 6.42 15.76 -0.39
N ALA A 17 5.36 15.05 0.02
CA ALA A 17 5.23 14.56 1.38
C ALA A 17 6.32 13.55 1.77
N THR A 18 6.66 12.64 0.83
CA THR A 18 7.72 11.66 1.06
C THR A 18 9.09 12.30 1.12
N ALA A 19 9.39 13.30 0.28
CA ALA A 19 10.62 14.08 0.33
C ALA A 19 10.81 14.75 1.69
N MET A 20 9.79 15.46 2.18
CA MET A 20 9.79 16.09 3.50
C MET A 20 10.02 15.06 4.63
N THR A 21 9.32 13.92 4.58
CA THR A 21 9.48 12.87 5.60
C THR A 21 10.88 12.25 5.58
N MET A 22 11.52 12.13 4.41
CA MET A 22 12.86 11.57 4.30
C MET A 22 13.92 12.53 4.86
N THR A 23 13.77 13.84 4.64
CA THR A 23 14.69 14.85 5.20
C THR A 23 14.61 14.90 6.73
N GLU A 24 13.40 14.92 7.29
CA GLU A 24 13.21 14.91 8.75
C GLU A 24 13.81 13.66 9.41
N ARG A 25 13.58 12.49 8.82
CA ARG A 25 14.14 11.23 9.35
C ARG A 25 15.66 11.15 9.18
N ALA A 26 16.22 11.74 8.13
CA ALA A 26 17.67 11.75 7.96
C ALA A 26 18.36 12.56 9.07
N GLU A 27 17.73 13.64 9.53
CA GLU A 27 18.20 14.45 10.66
C GLU A 27 18.05 13.71 11.99
N GLU A 28 16.91 13.07 12.25
CA GLU A 28 16.75 12.20 13.42
C GLU A 28 17.85 11.13 13.50
N ILE A 29 18.16 10.49 12.38
CA ILE A 29 19.20 9.45 12.31
C ILE A 29 20.59 10.05 12.55
N ARG A 30 20.87 11.25 12.03
CA ARG A 30 22.13 11.97 12.28
C ARG A 30 22.28 12.30 13.77
N LEU A 31 21.23 12.81 14.41
CA LEU A 31 21.20 13.12 15.85
C LEU A 31 21.39 11.86 16.71
N LEU A 32 20.69 10.76 16.38
CA LEU A 32 20.83 9.48 17.08
C LEU A 32 22.20 8.82 16.90
N ARG A 33 22.88 9.08 15.77
CA ARG A 33 24.25 8.60 15.51
C ARG A 33 25.28 9.32 16.37
N THR A 34 25.13 10.64 16.56
CA THR A 34 25.95 11.41 17.51
C THR A 34 25.79 10.93 18.96
N LEU A 35 24.66 10.30 19.29
CA LEU A 35 24.40 9.68 20.60
C LEU A 35 24.82 8.19 20.68
N GLY A 36 25.43 7.62 19.62
CA GLY A 36 25.98 6.26 19.64
C GLY A 36 24.96 5.13 19.43
N THR A 37 23.77 5.42 18.90
CA THR A 37 22.70 4.43 18.75
C THR A 37 23.07 3.31 17.75
N LYS A 38 22.93 2.04 18.16
CA LYS A 38 23.28 0.87 17.33
C LYS A 38 22.39 0.77 16.07
N PRO A 39 22.98 0.49 14.89
CA PRO A 39 22.26 0.43 13.60
C PRO A 39 21.15 -0.62 13.55
N ARG A 40 21.26 -1.69 14.35
CA ARG A 40 20.25 -2.76 14.47
C ARG A 40 18.93 -2.31 15.10
N GLN A 41 18.94 -1.31 15.99
CA GLN A 41 17.71 -0.81 16.61
C GLN A 41 16.94 0.10 15.64
N LEU A 42 17.69 0.86 14.83
CA LEU A 42 17.16 1.75 13.82
C LEU A 42 16.42 0.98 12.71
N THR A 43 17.00 -0.10 12.20
CA THR A 43 16.37 -0.94 11.17
C THR A 43 15.08 -1.60 11.67
N ARG A 44 15.07 -2.07 12.93
CA ARG A 44 13.88 -2.69 13.53
C ARG A 44 12.73 -1.69 13.69
N MET A 45 13.03 -0.45 14.08
CA MET A 45 12.04 0.63 14.19
C MET A 45 11.46 1.03 12.83
N VAL A 46 12.32 1.19 11.81
CA VAL A 46 11.90 1.54 10.45
C VAL A 46 11.05 0.42 9.83
N CYS A 47 11.38 -0.84 10.13
CA CYS A 47 10.60 -2.00 9.69
C CYS A 47 9.17 -1.93 10.24
N TRP A 48 9.02 -1.74 11.55
CA TRP A 48 7.69 -1.60 12.17
C TRP A 48 6.90 -0.44 11.57
N LYS A 49 7.53 0.73 11.40
CA LYS A 49 6.87 1.90 10.81
C LYS A 49 6.40 1.64 9.38
N THR A 50 7.22 0.96 8.58
CA THR A 50 6.89 0.62 7.19
C THR A 50 5.81 -0.45 7.11
N LEU A 51 5.82 -1.41 8.03
CA LEU A 51 4.85 -2.49 8.12
C LEU A 51 3.47 -1.93 8.45
N THR A 52 3.36 -1.01 9.41
CA THR A 52 2.10 -0.35 9.75
C THR A 52 1.57 0.45 8.57
N VAL A 53 2.39 1.29 7.92
CA VAL A 53 1.96 2.11 6.76
C VAL A 53 1.49 1.23 5.60
N THR A 54 2.21 0.15 5.30
CA THR A 54 1.85 -0.77 4.20
C THR A 54 0.57 -1.53 4.53
N CYS A 55 0.42 -2.00 5.78
CA CYS A 55 -0.77 -2.69 6.24
C CYS A 55 -2.01 -1.80 6.12
N THR A 56 -1.94 -0.58 6.68
CA THR A 56 -3.05 0.39 6.63
C THR A 56 -3.40 0.79 5.20
N GLY A 57 -2.40 1.07 4.35
CA GLY A 57 -2.64 1.41 2.94
C GLY A 57 -3.29 0.26 2.15
N THR A 58 -2.89 -0.98 2.41
CA THR A 58 -3.46 -2.17 1.75
C THR A 58 -4.90 -2.42 2.21
N LEU A 59 -5.16 -2.35 3.52
CA LEU A 59 -6.50 -2.51 4.09
C LEU A 59 -7.47 -1.46 3.53
N LEU A 60 -7.09 -0.18 3.58
CA LEU A 60 -7.94 0.92 3.10
C LEU A 60 -8.14 0.87 1.59
N GLY A 61 -7.06 0.64 0.82
CA GLY A 61 -7.15 0.55 -0.64
C GLY A 61 -8.07 -0.59 -1.10
N THR A 62 -7.98 -1.75 -0.45
CA THR A 62 -8.84 -2.91 -0.75
C THR A 62 -10.30 -2.62 -0.39
N GLY A 63 -10.57 -1.98 0.75
CA GLY A 63 -11.92 -1.59 1.15
C GLY A 63 -12.56 -0.59 0.19
N ILE A 64 -11.83 0.45 -0.22
CA ILE A 64 -12.30 1.46 -1.18
C ILE A 64 -12.57 0.82 -2.54
N ALA A 65 -11.69 -0.07 -3.01
CA ALA A 65 -11.88 -0.80 -4.26
C ALA A 65 -13.14 -1.68 -4.23
N ALA A 66 -13.34 -2.45 -3.16
CA ALA A 66 -14.52 -3.29 -3.00
C ALA A 66 -15.82 -2.47 -2.92
N ALA A 67 -15.82 -1.36 -2.18
CA ALA A 67 -16.96 -0.45 -2.08
C ALA A 67 -17.29 0.21 -3.43
N SER A 68 -16.28 0.71 -4.14
CA SER A 68 -16.47 1.33 -5.46
C SER A 68 -17.01 0.32 -6.47
N LEU A 69 -16.51 -0.91 -6.43
CA LEU A 69 -16.90 -1.97 -7.37
C LEU A 69 -18.32 -2.48 -7.11
N THR A 70 -18.70 -2.64 -5.83
CA THR A 70 -20.09 -2.96 -5.45
C THR A 70 -21.05 -1.81 -5.77
N ALA A 71 -20.65 -0.56 -5.55
CA ALA A 71 -21.45 0.61 -5.90
C ALA A 71 -21.66 0.74 -7.42
N LEU A 72 -20.61 0.56 -8.22
CA LEU A 72 -20.70 0.52 -9.68
C LEU A 72 -21.58 -0.63 -10.16
N GLY A 73 -21.47 -1.82 -9.55
CA GLY A 73 -22.33 -2.95 -9.86
C GLY A 73 -23.81 -2.68 -9.57
N LYS A 74 -24.11 -1.99 -8.46
CA LYS A 74 -25.46 -1.56 -8.09
C LYS A 74 -25.99 -0.49 -9.05
N ALA A 75 -25.17 0.50 -9.39
CA ALA A 75 -25.54 1.62 -10.26
C ALA A 75 -25.75 1.19 -11.72
N ALA A 76 -24.95 0.24 -12.22
CA ALA A 76 -25.06 -0.24 -13.59
C ALA A 76 -26.30 -1.11 -13.84
N THR A 77 -26.88 -1.73 -12.80
CA THR A 77 -27.88 -2.79 -12.98
C THR A 77 -29.27 -2.46 -12.40
N GLY A 78 -29.39 -1.45 -11.53
CA GLY A 78 -30.70 -0.91 -11.10
C GLY A 78 -31.63 -1.86 -10.32
N GLN A 79 -31.22 -3.11 -10.04
CA GLN A 79 -32.02 -4.10 -9.30
C GLN A 79 -31.28 -4.65 -8.07
N PRO A 80 -31.97 -4.87 -6.94
CA PRO A 80 -31.37 -5.39 -5.71
C PRO A 80 -31.11 -6.91 -5.71
N SER A 81 -31.49 -7.65 -6.77
CA SER A 81 -31.39 -9.12 -6.79
C SER A 81 -30.60 -9.64 -7.99
N PHE A 82 -29.53 -10.35 -7.64
CA PHE A 82 -28.51 -10.97 -8.46
C PHE A 82 -29.02 -11.87 -9.59
N VAL A 83 -28.68 -11.52 -10.83
CA VAL A 83 -28.33 -12.50 -11.88
C VAL A 83 -27.05 -12.00 -12.55
N TYR A 84 -25.93 -12.10 -11.82
CA TYR A 84 -24.61 -11.97 -12.44
C TYR A 84 -24.33 -13.30 -13.16
N SER A 85 -24.15 -13.29 -14.48
CA SER A 85 -23.67 -14.49 -15.18
C SER A 85 -22.37 -14.96 -14.51
N VAL A 86 -22.26 -16.28 -14.29
CA VAL A 86 -21.11 -16.98 -13.67
C VAL A 86 -19.72 -16.43 -14.06
N PRO A 87 -19.46 -16.00 -15.32
CA PRO A 87 -18.14 -15.48 -15.70
C PRO A 87 -17.75 -14.16 -15.01
N GLN A 88 -18.71 -13.28 -14.73
CA GLN A 88 -18.42 -11.95 -14.18
C GLN A 88 -18.18 -12.00 -12.67
N TYR A 89 -18.86 -12.91 -11.96
CA TYR A 89 -18.58 -13.16 -10.55
C TYR A 89 -17.22 -13.84 -10.38
N ALA A 90 -16.90 -14.79 -11.28
CA ALA A 90 -15.57 -15.38 -11.35
C ALA A 90 -14.49 -14.33 -11.63
N GLY A 91 -14.74 -13.39 -12.55
CA GLY A 91 -13.82 -12.27 -12.83
C GLY A 91 -13.63 -11.35 -11.63
N LEU A 92 -14.70 -11.00 -10.92
CA LEU A 92 -14.65 -10.18 -9.70
C LEU A 92 -13.88 -10.89 -8.58
N VAL A 93 -14.20 -12.15 -8.32
CA VAL A 93 -13.51 -12.97 -7.31
C VAL A 93 -12.06 -13.17 -7.69
N LEU A 94 -11.74 -13.37 -8.98
CA LEU A 94 -10.37 -13.49 -9.47
C LEU A 94 -9.61 -12.17 -9.28
N VAL A 95 -10.20 -11.01 -9.59
CA VAL A 95 -9.55 -9.71 -9.40
C VAL A 95 -9.34 -9.40 -7.91
N CYS A 96 -10.31 -9.70 -7.05
CA CYS A 96 -10.15 -9.60 -5.60
C CYS A 96 -9.09 -10.58 -5.07
N ALA A 97 -9.10 -11.83 -5.54
CA ALA A 97 -8.13 -12.84 -5.15
C ALA A 97 -6.72 -12.47 -5.62
N VAL A 98 -6.56 -12.03 -6.86
CA VAL A 98 -5.27 -11.63 -7.46
C VAL A 98 -4.76 -10.34 -6.84
N SER A 99 -5.60 -9.35 -6.58
CA SER A 99 -5.17 -8.11 -5.91
C SER A 99 -4.81 -8.35 -4.43
N GLY A 100 -5.57 -9.18 -3.73
CA GLY A 100 -5.25 -9.65 -2.38
C GLY A 100 -3.95 -10.47 -2.35
N LEU A 101 -3.78 -11.42 -3.28
CA LEU A 101 -2.56 -12.21 -3.44
C LEU A 101 -1.37 -11.35 -3.82
N ALA A 102 -1.52 -10.38 -4.72
CA ALA A 102 -0.45 -9.48 -5.11
C ALA A 102 -0.03 -8.57 -3.95
N GLY A 103 -0.99 -8.07 -3.17
CA GLY A 103 -0.72 -7.32 -1.94
C GLY A 103 0.00 -8.16 -0.88
N ALA A 104 -0.46 -9.39 -0.66
CA ALA A 104 0.17 -10.35 0.26
C ALA A 104 1.57 -10.80 -0.21
N LEU A 105 1.77 -11.00 -1.52
CA LEU A 105 3.07 -11.34 -2.10
C LEU A 105 4.03 -10.16 -2.08
N ALA A 106 3.54 -8.93 -2.28
CA ALA A 106 4.35 -7.73 -2.17
C ALA A 106 4.81 -7.49 -0.73
N SER A 107 3.91 -7.68 0.26
CA SER A 107 4.26 -7.54 1.68
C SER A 107 5.24 -8.62 2.14
N THR A 108 5.02 -9.89 1.74
CA THR A 108 5.92 -11.00 2.07
C THR A 108 7.27 -10.91 1.37
N ARG A 109 7.34 -10.45 0.10
CA ARG A 109 8.63 -10.19 -0.58
C ARG A 109 9.40 -9.03 0.06
N LYS A 110 8.72 -7.98 0.50
CA LYS A 110 9.36 -6.84 1.18
C LYS A 110 9.87 -7.24 2.56
N ALA A 111 9.13 -8.09 3.28
CA ALA A 111 9.57 -8.69 4.53
C ALA A 111 10.76 -9.64 4.35
N ARG A 112 10.77 -10.50 3.32
CA ARG A 112 11.89 -11.42 3.04
C ARG A 112 13.17 -10.70 2.58
N ARG A 113 13.07 -9.68 1.73
CA ARG A 113 14.25 -8.88 1.31
C ARG A 113 14.84 -8.05 2.44
N GLY A 114 14.06 -7.72 3.47
CA GLY A 114 14.55 -7.03 4.67
C GLY A 114 15.31 -7.93 5.65
N SER A 115 15.15 -9.26 5.57
CA SER A 115 15.78 -10.23 6.49
C SER A 115 17.14 -10.76 6.02
N LEU A 116 17.54 -10.52 4.78
CA LEU A 116 18.75 -11.13 4.18
C LEU A 116 19.89 -10.12 3.93
N ARG A 117 19.85 -8.93 4.55
CA ARG A 117 20.96 -7.97 4.52
C ARG A 117 21.31 -7.50 5.93
N SER A 118 21.48 -8.49 6.80
CA SER A 118 22.21 -8.35 8.05
C SER A 118 23.10 -9.59 8.21
N ASP A 119 24.11 -9.68 7.36
CA ASP A 119 25.45 -10.16 7.70
C ASP A 119 26.34 -9.81 6.50
N ASP A 120 27.04 -8.68 6.66
CA ASP A 120 28.39 -8.34 6.21
C ASP A 120 28.64 -6.84 6.48
#